data_AF-R0KU48-F1
#
_entry.id   AF-R0KU48-F1
#
_cell.length_a   1.000
_cell.length_b   1.000
_cell.length_c   1.000
_cell.angle_alpha   90.00
_cell.angle_beta   90.00
_cell.angle_gamma   90.00
#
_symmetry.space_group_name_H-M   'P 1'
#
loop_
_entity.id
_entity.type
_entity.pdbx_description
1 polymer ?
#
loop_
_entity_poly.entity_id
_entity_poly.type
_entity_poly.pdbx_seq_one_letter_code
_entity_poly.pdbx_strand_id
1 'polypeptide(L)'
;RETICRVTGGMKVKADRDESSPYAAMLAAQDVAQRCKELGITALHIKLRATGGNRTKTPGPGAQSALRALARSGMKIGRIGE
;
A
#
# COMPACT_ATOMS: atom_id res chain seq x y z
N ARG A 1 7.34 -18.44 0.64
CA ARG A 1 6.99 -17.00 0.63
C ARG A 1 5.62 -16.89 -0.02
N GLU A 2 4.57 -16.84 0.78
CA GLU A 2 3.20 -16.84 0.29
C GLU A 2 2.70 -15.40 0.13
N THR A 3 1.92 -15.15 -0.92
CA THR A 3 1.37 -13.81 -1.21
C THR A 3 -0.15 -13.89 -1.16
N ILE A 4 -0.74 -13.14 -0.23
CA ILE A 4 -2.17 -13.17 0.04
C ILE A 4 -2.92 -12.31 -0.98
N CYS A 5 -2.44 -11.08 -1.18
CA CYS A 5 -3.00 -10.17 -2.16
C CYS A 5 -1.91 -9.23 -2.69
N ARG A 6 -2.06 -8.82 -3.95
CA ARG A 6 -1.19 -7.83 -4.60
C ARG A 6 -2.08 -6.92 -5.46
N VAL A 7 -2.05 -5.62 -5.16
CA VAL A 7 -2.80 -4.59 -5.87
C VAL A 7 -1.87 -3.41 -6.11
N THR A 8 -1.95 -2.79 -7.29
CA THR A 8 -1.16 -1.60 -7.65
C THR A 8 -2.07 -0.42 -7.98
N GLY A 9 -1.52 0.80 -7.95
CA GLY A 9 -2.25 2.02 -8.35
C GLY A 9 -2.80 1.93 -9.78
N GLY A 10 -2.01 1.41 -10.72
CA GLY A 10 -2.43 1.20 -12.12
C GLY A 10 -3.59 0.24 -12.31
N MET A 11 -3.87 -0.66 -11.36
CA MET A 11 -5.09 -1.48 -11.41
C MET A 11 -6.35 -0.68 -11.02
N LYS A 12 -6.20 0.49 -10.42
CA LYS A 12 -7.30 1.35 -9.94
C LYS A 12 -7.56 2.55 -10.85
N VAL A 13 -6.58 2.97 -11.65
CA VAL A 13 -6.69 4.13 -12.53
C VAL A 13 -6.58 3.72 -13.99
N LYS A 14 -7.11 4.54 -14.90
CA LYS A 14 -7.07 4.27 -16.34
C LYS A 14 -5.93 4.97 -17.07
N ALA A 15 -5.29 5.94 -16.43
CA ALA A 15 -4.24 6.76 -17.02
C ALA A 15 -2.92 6.53 -16.31
N ASP A 16 -1.84 6.31 -17.08
CA ASP A 16 -0.51 5.99 -16.56
C ASP A 16 0.05 7.11 -15.65
N ARG A 17 -0.33 8.37 -15.94
CA ARG A 17 0.07 9.52 -15.12
C ARG A 17 -0.45 9.45 -13.68
N ASP A 18 -1.60 8.82 -13.48
CA ASP A 18 -2.29 8.79 -12.20
C ASP A 18 -1.89 7.59 -11.33
N GLU A 19 -1.04 6.68 -11.83
CA GLU A 19 -0.63 5.49 -11.09
C GLU A 19 0.15 5.83 -9.82
N SER A 20 0.93 6.91 -9.88
CA SER A 20 1.74 7.40 -8.76
C SER A 20 0.98 8.33 -7.81
N SER A 21 -0.28 8.64 -8.13
CA SER A 21 -1.09 9.58 -7.36
C SER A 21 -1.45 9.02 -5.97
N PRO A 22 -1.46 9.88 -4.93
CA PRO A 22 -1.89 9.52 -3.57
C PRO A 22 -3.26 8.82 -3.52
N TYR A 23 -4.18 9.26 -4.39
CA TYR A 23 -5.52 8.72 -4.48
C TYR A 23 -5.54 7.26 -4.98
N ALA A 24 -4.77 6.96 -6.03
CA ALA A 24 -4.63 5.61 -6.56
C ALA A 24 -4.07 4.64 -5.51
N ALA A 25 -3.07 5.09 -4.74
CA ALA A 25 -2.47 4.31 -3.66
C ALA A 25 -3.46 4.03 -2.51
N MET A 26 -4.34 4.97 -2.19
CA MET A 26 -5.38 4.78 -1.17
C MET A 26 -6.41 3.73 -1.60
N LEU A 27 -6.92 3.82 -2.83
CA LEU A 27 -7.89 2.85 -3.35
C LEU A 27 -7.30 1.43 -3.37
N ALA A 28 -6.05 1.29 -3.82
CA ALA A 28 -5.35 0.01 -3.81
C ALA A 28 -5.19 -0.55 -2.40
N ALA A 29 -4.86 0.29 -1.42
CA ALA A 29 -4.70 -0.11 -0.02
C ALA A 29 -6.04 -0.55 0.63
N GLN A 30 -7.16 0.07 0.24
CA GLN A 30 -8.48 -0.31 0.73
C GLN A 30 -8.88 -1.72 0.29
N ASP A 31 -8.67 -2.06 -0.98
CA ASP A 31 -8.97 -3.41 -1.49
C ASP A 31 -8.12 -4.48 -0.81
N VAL A 32 -6.83 -4.19 -0.61
CA VAL A 32 -5.91 -5.07 0.12
C VAL A 32 -6.44 -5.30 1.54
N ALA A 33 -6.85 -4.24 2.24
CA ALA A 33 -7.38 -4.37 3.58
C ALA A 33 -8.69 -5.17 3.62
N GLN A 34 -9.59 -5.00 2.65
CA GLN A 34 -10.82 -5.77 2.57
C GLN A 34 -10.55 -7.27 2.42
N ARG A 35 -9.68 -7.65 1.47
CA ARG A 35 -9.27 -9.06 1.29
C ARG A 35 -8.59 -9.63 2.51
N CYS A 36 -7.74 -8.85 3.17
CA CYS A 36 -7.09 -9.28 4.41
C CYS A 36 -8.10 -9.50 5.55
N LYS A 37 -9.17 -8.70 5.62
CA LYS A 37 -10.26 -8.90 6.61
C LYS A 37 -11.07 -10.16 6.32
N GLU A 38 -11.40 -10.44 5.06
CA GLU A 38 -12.11 -11.66 4.64
C GLU A 38 -11.34 -12.92 5.05
N LEU A 39 -10.01 -12.84 5.05
CA LEU A 39 -9.11 -13.91 5.47
C LEU A 39 -8.80 -13.92 6.98
N GLY A 40 -9.38 -13.00 7.76
CA GLY A 40 -9.20 -12.93 9.22
C GLY A 40 -7.88 -12.31 9.68
N ILE A 41 -7.15 -11.60 8.81
CA ILE A 41 -5.90 -10.92 9.16
C ILE A 41 -6.20 -9.57 9.79
N THR A 42 -5.80 -9.40 11.05
CA THR A 42 -6.15 -8.21 11.85
C THR A 42 -4.97 -7.27 12.11
N ALA A 43 -3.73 -7.75 11.95
CA ALA A 43 -2.52 -6.98 12.18
C ALA A 43 -1.50 -7.16 11.05
N LEU A 44 -0.80 -6.08 10.71
CA LEU A 44 0.18 -6.03 9.62
C LEU A 44 1.46 -5.31 10.07
N HIS A 45 2.60 -5.86 9.67
CA HIS A 45 3.88 -5.17 9.71
C HIS A 45 4.15 -4.52 8.36
N ILE A 46 4.59 -3.27 8.37
CA ILE A 46 4.72 -2.47 7.14
C ILE A 46 6.20 -2.27 6.83
N LYS A 47 6.57 -2.64 5.61
CA LYS A 47 7.88 -2.34 5.03
C LYS A 47 7.70 -1.34 3.91
N LEU A 48 8.27 -0.15 4.08
CA LEU A 48 8.20 0.93 3.11
C LEU A 48 9.44 0.89 2.22
N ARG A 49 9.26 0.85 0.90
CA ARG A 49 10.37 0.72 -0.04
C ARG A 49 10.28 1.73 -1.18
N ALA A 50 11.36 2.46 -1.39
CA ALA A 50 11.59 3.26 -2.59
C ALA A 50 12.32 2.44 -3.68
N THR A 51 12.49 3.02 -4.88
CA THR A 51 13.13 2.35 -6.03
C THR A 51 14.55 1.86 -5.69
N GLY A 52 15.34 2.64 -4.97
CA GLY A 52 16.68 2.28 -4.50
C GLY A 52 17.76 2.24 -5.60
N GLY A 53 18.96 1.76 -5.25
CA GLY A 53 20.14 1.77 -6.14
C GLY A 53 20.65 3.20 -6.38
N ASN A 54 20.95 3.52 -7.65
CA ASN A 54 21.30 4.89 -8.09
C ASN A 54 20.07 5.79 -8.29
N ARG A 55 18.85 5.28 -8.08
CA ARG A 55 17.61 6.05 -8.17
C ARG A 55 17.21 6.58 -6.79
N THR A 56 16.08 7.27 -6.73
CA THR A 56 15.57 7.86 -5.49
C THR A 56 15.39 6.82 -4.39
N LYS A 57 15.99 7.12 -3.23
CA LYS A 57 15.81 6.36 -1.98
C LYS A 57 14.61 6.84 -1.18
N THR A 58 14.05 7.99 -1.56
CA THR A 58 12.86 8.57 -0.94
C THR A 58 11.61 7.86 -1.46
N PRO A 59 10.73 7.37 -0.58
CA PRO A 59 9.44 6.79 -0.96
C PRO A 59 8.57 7.81 -1.71
N GLY A 60 7.77 7.33 -2.66
CA GLY A 60 6.88 8.18 -3.47
C GLY A 60 5.69 8.76 -2.68
N PRO A 61 4.93 9.68 -3.29
CA PRO A 61 3.83 10.40 -2.63
C PRO A 61 2.67 9.49 -2.18
N GLY A 62 2.51 8.31 -2.78
CA GLY A 62 1.53 7.31 -2.39
C GLY A 62 1.85 6.56 -1.08
N ALA A 63 3.10 6.63 -0.59
CA ALA A 63 3.56 5.82 0.53
C ALA A 63 2.81 6.12 1.85
N GLN A 64 2.78 7.40 2.24
CA GLN A 64 2.07 7.86 3.43
C GLN A 64 0.54 7.70 3.30
N SER A 65 0.03 7.84 2.08
CA SER A 65 -1.41 7.75 1.79
C SER A 65 -1.93 6.33 1.92
N ALA A 66 -1.19 5.35 1.40
CA ALA A 66 -1.50 3.93 1.56
C ALA A 66 -1.46 3.52 3.05
N LEU A 67 -0.45 3.97 3.79
CA LEU A 67 -0.33 3.73 5.24
C LEU A 67 -1.57 4.23 6.00
N ARG A 68 -1.99 5.47 5.73
CA ARG A 68 -3.19 6.06 6.34
C ARG A 68 -4.46 5.31 5.97
N ALA A 69 -4.57 4.83 4.73
CA ALA A 69 -5.73 4.05 4.28
C ALA A 69 -5.84 2.70 5.02
N LEU A 70 -4.71 2.01 5.23
CA LEU A 70 -4.65 0.77 6.01
C LEU A 70 -5.00 1.00 7.49
N ALA A 71 -4.52 2.10 8.09
CA ALA A 71 -4.89 2.46 9.46
C ALA A 71 -6.41 2.72 9.59
N ARG A 72 -6.99 3.48 8.64
CA ARG A 72 -8.42 3.81 8.64
C ARG A 72 -9.32 2.62 8.37
N SER A 73 -8.85 1.63 7.60
CA SER A 73 -9.61 0.40 7.38
C SER A 73 -9.65 -0.49 8.63
N GLY A 74 -9.03 -0.11 9.75
CA GLY A 74 -9.09 -0.85 11.00
C GLY A 74 -8.04 -1.95 11.12
N MET A 75 -7.01 -1.93 10.28
CA MET A 75 -5.86 -2.82 10.44
C MET A 75 -4.95 -2.33 11.56
N LYS A 76 -4.54 -3.23 12.44
CA LYS A 76 -3.55 -2.92 13.48
C LYS A 76 -2.16 -2.88 12.85
N ILE A 77 -1.55 -1.70 12.86
CA ILE A 77 -0.19 -1.52 12.36
C ILE A 77 0.77 -1.81 13.50
N GLY A 78 1.61 -2.82 13.32
CA GLY A 78 2.70 -3.12 14.25
C GLY A 78 3.93 -2.27 13.93
N ARG A 79 5.07 -2.93 13.74
CA ARG A 79 6.31 -2.31 13.29
C ARG A 79 6.19 -1.73 11.87
N ILE A 80 6.64 -0.49 11.72
CA ILE A 80 6.92 0.15 10.43
C ILE A 80 8.44 0.22 10.28
N GLY A 81 8.97 -0.22 9.15
CA GLY A 81 10.40 -0.14 8.85
C GLY A 81 10.65 0.02 7.35
N GLU A 82 11.91 0.22 7.02
CA GLU A 82 12.46 0.25 5.65
C GLU A 82 13.12 -1.08 5.26
#